data_AF-A0A6F9B0A3-F1
#
_entry.id   AF-A0A6F9B0A3-F1
#
_cell.length_a   1.000
_cell.length_b   1.000
_cell.length_c   1.000
_cell.angle_alpha   90.00
_cell.angle_beta   90.00
_cell.angle_gamma   90.00
#
_symmetry.space_group_name_H-M   'P 1'
#
loop_
_entity.id
_entity.type
_entity.pdbx_description
1 polymer ?
#
loop_
_entity_poly.entity_id
_entity_poly.type
_entity_poly.pdbx_seq_one_letter_code
_entity_poly.pdbx_strand_id
1 'polypeptide(L)'
;MENIDETRFLITRTVQALGSALRREPENVPDANGLGSGDRISSEPEKLWFKESSAKNLQNRDFLSPTTVLNTLYADGQVPPAVMGRVLSLRGSGVLPVAGGEVMGEGLRVRVNRTAAFQKVLSGVSAYLKPPSQRQGCVVLNCPALHPKPNLPSPDTLTLGQLRTVLLTDHFGALLRRQGFTVSCCPVLPEDSDIIVFLRILGVDWPSVPVSWTNDEREEKMLEALQNSPYKESEETDGGRRESEGKKMEGEKEWGMLRVNLKRVFQEEQLPGYDPSLGTCTVQRDSVSHLAQLDRATADCTVSTATAVHVTSCQDEFRQQQIAMLWRASGATVTQRYLVCGPVKTPGTHLSAAQYLQLRRVQMKEASEMKYGEQVEGHTWDDIIKVMTSATVRFELLSTVHMSPVTLDVQREGSVSTKGPRGGVFVMYNCARLHTLFDSYERGVEKGLYPEIPEGSQLDFSALKEEVGPQ
;
A
#
# COMPACT_ATOMS: atom_id res chain seq x y z
N MET A 1 -11.61 -32.57 22.17
CA MET A 1 -12.48 -31.39 22.12
C MET A 1 -11.82 -30.40 21.19
N GLU A 2 -12.29 -30.36 19.94
CA GLU A 2 -11.80 -29.44 18.93
C GLU A 2 -12.14 -28.00 19.33
N ASN A 3 -11.14 -27.14 19.20
CA ASN A 3 -11.16 -25.76 19.65
C ASN A 3 -12.25 -24.98 18.90
N ILE A 4 -13.30 -24.55 19.61
CA ILE A 4 -14.45 -23.84 19.03
C ILE A 4 -13.99 -22.45 18.56
N ASP A 5 -13.66 -22.36 17.28
CA ASP A 5 -13.74 -21.19 16.39
C ASP A 5 -13.23 -19.83 16.93
N GLU A 6 -11.95 -19.75 17.30
CA GLU A 6 -11.17 -18.51 17.46
C GLU A 6 -11.00 -17.70 16.14
N THR A 7 -11.69 -18.11 15.08
CA THR A 7 -11.50 -17.53 13.76
C THR A 7 -12.25 -16.21 13.62
N ARG A 8 -11.47 -15.16 13.38
CA ARG A 8 -11.95 -13.80 13.12
C ARG A 8 -12.87 -13.78 11.91
N PHE A 9 -13.91 -12.96 11.98
CA PHE A 9 -14.75 -12.68 10.82
C PHE A 9 -13.95 -12.02 9.70
N LEU A 10 -14.13 -12.51 8.48
CA LEU A 10 -13.53 -11.97 7.27
C LEU A 10 -14.64 -11.71 6.23
N ILE A 11 -14.70 -10.47 5.74
CA ILE A 11 -15.67 -10.07 4.71
C ILE A 11 -15.49 -10.95 3.46
N THR A 12 -14.25 -11.26 3.07
CA THR A 12 -13.95 -12.11 1.92
C THR A 12 -14.53 -13.52 2.07
N ARG A 13 -14.37 -14.16 3.24
CA ARG A 13 -14.97 -15.47 3.51
C ARG A 13 -16.50 -15.42 3.47
N THR A 14 -17.08 -14.35 4.00
CA THR A 14 -18.55 -14.16 3.98
C THR A 14 -19.05 -14.01 2.54
N VAL A 15 -18.38 -13.21 1.71
CA VAL A 15 -18.72 -13.03 0.29
C VAL A 15 -18.56 -14.33 -0.50
N GLN A 16 -17.50 -15.11 -0.25
CA GLN A 16 -17.30 -16.42 -0.88
C GLN A 16 -18.40 -17.42 -0.50
N ALA A 17 -18.75 -17.48 0.78
CA ALA A 17 -19.80 -18.37 1.27
C ALA A 17 -21.18 -17.97 0.72
N LEU A 18 -21.49 -16.68 0.69
CA LEU A 18 -22.68 -16.13 0.03
C LEU A 18 -22.70 -16.44 -1.47
N GLY A 19 -21.57 -16.29 -2.17
CA GLY A 19 -21.45 -16.62 -3.58
C GLY A 19 -21.70 -18.10 -3.86
N SER A 20 -21.18 -18.99 -3.01
CA SER A 20 -21.39 -20.43 -3.11
C SER A 20 -22.84 -20.81 -2.83
N ALA A 21 -23.46 -20.21 -1.81
CA ALA A 21 -24.87 -20.45 -1.49
C ALA A 21 -25.80 -19.99 -2.63
N LEU A 22 -25.45 -18.87 -3.29
CA LEU A 22 -26.20 -18.28 -4.39
C LEU A 22 -25.99 -19.02 -5.72
N ARG A 23 -24.90 -19.77 -5.92
CA ARG A 23 -24.75 -20.63 -7.09
C ARG A 23 -25.49 -21.96 -6.86
N ARG A 24 -26.02 -22.54 -7.93
CA ARG A 24 -26.57 -23.91 -7.92
C ARG A 24 -25.39 -24.86 -8.07
N GLU A 25 -25.01 -25.59 -7.03
CA GLU A 25 -24.17 -26.79 -7.26
C GLU A 25 -25.06 -27.87 -7.92
N PRO A 26 -24.54 -28.61 -8.91
CA PRO A 26 -25.28 -29.69 -9.55
C PRO A 26 -25.49 -30.82 -8.55
N GLU A 27 -26.73 -31.29 -8.44
CA GLU A 27 -27.04 -32.57 -7.80
C GLU A 27 -26.32 -33.69 -8.55
N ASN A 28 -25.76 -34.63 -7.79
CA ASN A 28 -25.05 -35.83 -8.23
C ASN A 28 -25.62 -36.48 -9.50
N VAL A 29 -24.77 -36.71 -10.50
CA VAL A 29 -24.95 -37.75 -11.53
C VAL A 29 -23.63 -38.56 -11.60
N PRO A 30 -23.67 -39.91 -11.69
CA PRO A 30 -22.51 -40.76 -11.44
C PRO A 30 -21.55 -40.84 -12.63
N ASP A 31 -20.29 -41.15 -12.28
CA ASP A 31 -19.15 -41.59 -13.09
C ASP A 31 -19.35 -41.81 -14.60
N ALA A 32 -18.59 -41.06 -15.40
CA ALA A 32 -18.06 -41.54 -16.67
C ALA A 32 -16.66 -40.96 -16.91
N ASN A 33 -15.66 -41.85 -16.90
CA ASN A 33 -14.25 -41.61 -17.22
C ASN A 33 -14.04 -40.93 -18.58
N GLY A 34 -12.99 -40.11 -18.69
CA GLY A 34 -12.25 -39.95 -19.95
C GLY A 34 -11.77 -38.54 -20.32
N LEU A 35 -10.46 -38.31 -20.09
CA LEU A 35 -9.50 -37.45 -20.81
C LEU A 35 -9.94 -36.09 -21.41
N GLY A 36 -9.27 -35.05 -20.91
CA GLY A 36 -8.45 -34.15 -21.75
C GLY A 36 -9.12 -32.95 -22.42
N SER A 37 -8.95 -31.76 -21.84
CA SER A 37 -8.45 -30.58 -22.57
C SER A 37 -8.24 -29.45 -21.57
N GLY A 38 -7.03 -28.89 -21.58
CA GLY A 38 -6.78 -27.60 -20.97
C GLY A 38 -7.56 -26.50 -21.68
N ASP A 39 -7.49 -25.33 -21.05
CA ASP A 39 -8.03 -24.06 -21.49
C ASP A 39 -9.50 -23.79 -21.09
N ARG A 40 -9.63 -23.28 -19.86
CA ARG A 40 -10.54 -22.20 -19.43
C ARG A 40 -10.31 -22.01 -17.94
N ILE A 41 -9.23 -21.30 -17.58
CA ILE A 41 -9.24 -20.54 -16.32
C ILE A 41 -10.35 -19.51 -16.52
N SER A 42 -11.55 -19.85 -16.07
CA SER A 42 -12.71 -18.98 -16.18
C SER A 42 -12.35 -17.64 -15.55
N SER A 43 -12.55 -16.59 -16.33
CA SER A 43 -12.61 -15.17 -15.98
C SER A 43 -13.01 -14.92 -14.53
N GLU A 44 -12.45 -13.86 -13.93
CA GLU A 44 -12.77 -13.29 -12.62
C GLU A 44 -14.12 -13.77 -12.04
N PRO A 45 -14.17 -14.24 -10.79
CA PRO A 45 -15.44 -14.62 -10.19
C PRO A 45 -16.38 -13.43 -10.29
N GLU A 46 -17.46 -13.58 -11.08
CA GLU A 46 -18.50 -12.55 -11.21
C GLU A 46 -18.80 -12.02 -9.82
N LYS A 47 -18.75 -10.69 -9.62
CA LYS A 47 -19.04 -10.07 -8.32
C LYS A 47 -20.53 -10.26 -8.02
N LEU A 48 -20.87 -11.44 -7.52
CA LEU A 48 -22.24 -11.85 -7.23
C LEU A 48 -22.83 -11.07 -6.05
N TRP A 49 -21.96 -10.56 -5.18
CA TRP A 49 -22.32 -9.90 -3.94
C TRP A 49 -21.52 -8.62 -3.74
N PHE A 50 -22.19 -7.59 -3.26
CA PHE A 50 -21.63 -6.32 -2.87
C PHE A 50 -21.81 -6.13 -1.37
N LYS A 51 -20.71 -5.80 -0.67
CA LYS A 51 -20.77 -5.36 0.72
C LYS A 51 -21.30 -3.94 0.76
N GLU A 52 -22.36 -3.70 1.53
CA GLU A 52 -22.91 -2.37 1.74
C GLU A 52 -21.94 -1.51 2.58
N SER A 53 -21.85 -0.22 2.22
CA SER A 53 -21.00 0.76 2.90
C SER A 53 -21.68 2.13 3.06
N SER A 54 -22.87 2.32 2.50
CA SER A 54 -23.67 3.53 2.66
C SER A 54 -24.44 3.49 3.98
N ALA A 55 -24.27 4.51 4.83
CA ALA A 55 -24.99 4.64 6.10
C ALA A 55 -26.51 4.53 5.94
N LYS A 56 -27.07 5.12 4.88
CA LYS A 56 -28.51 5.05 4.56
C LYS A 56 -28.99 3.61 4.34
N ASN A 57 -28.15 2.77 3.73
CA ASN A 57 -28.54 1.43 3.33
C ASN A 57 -28.19 0.37 4.39
N LEU A 58 -27.20 0.64 5.24
CA LEU A 58 -26.77 -0.28 6.31
C LEU A 58 -27.91 -0.62 7.27
N GLN A 59 -28.88 0.28 7.46
CA GLN A 59 -30.13 0.02 8.20
C GLN A 59 -30.92 -1.18 7.68
N ASN A 60 -30.86 -1.41 6.36
CA ASN A 60 -31.73 -2.36 5.69
C ASN A 60 -30.99 -3.59 5.15
N ARG A 61 -29.66 -3.51 4.96
CA ARG A 61 -28.85 -4.60 4.41
C ARG A 61 -27.36 -4.42 4.70
N ASP A 62 -26.64 -5.53 4.81
CA ASP A 62 -25.18 -5.58 4.90
C ASP A 62 -24.54 -6.09 3.60
N PHE A 63 -25.26 -6.93 2.84
CA PHE A 63 -24.85 -7.42 1.54
C PHE A 63 -26.01 -7.36 0.54
N LEU A 64 -25.68 -7.16 -0.74
CA LEU A 64 -26.64 -7.12 -1.84
C LEU A 64 -26.15 -7.96 -3.01
N SER A 65 -26.99 -8.85 -3.52
CA SER A 65 -26.85 -9.42 -4.86
C SER A 65 -27.84 -8.72 -5.80
N PRO A 66 -27.39 -7.89 -6.76
CA PRO A 66 -28.28 -7.08 -7.59
C PRO A 66 -29.23 -7.92 -8.45
N THR A 67 -30.41 -7.37 -8.78
CA THR A 67 -31.38 -8.05 -9.67
C THR A 67 -30.78 -8.46 -11.00
N THR A 68 -29.83 -7.69 -11.56
CA THR A 68 -29.12 -8.06 -12.79
C THR A 68 -28.34 -9.37 -12.64
N VAL A 69 -27.73 -9.61 -11.48
CA VAL A 69 -27.07 -10.88 -11.16
C VAL A 69 -28.10 -12.00 -11.02
N LEU A 70 -29.21 -11.72 -10.33
CA LEU A 70 -30.26 -12.72 -10.11
C LEU A 70 -30.92 -13.16 -11.42
N ASN A 71 -31.18 -12.23 -12.34
CA ASN A 71 -31.74 -12.52 -13.66
C ASN A 71 -30.82 -13.41 -14.52
N THR A 72 -29.51 -13.33 -14.32
CA THR A 72 -28.54 -14.21 -14.99
C THR A 72 -28.58 -15.63 -14.40
N LEU A 73 -28.81 -15.74 -13.08
CA LEU A 73 -28.77 -17.01 -12.37
C LEU A 73 -30.10 -17.76 -12.36
N TYR A 74 -31.22 -17.03 -12.38
CA TYR A 74 -32.56 -17.55 -12.15
C TYR A 74 -33.58 -16.94 -13.11
N ALA A 75 -34.50 -17.77 -13.59
CA ALA A 75 -35.62 -17.31 -14.41
C ALA A 75 -36.43 -16.23 -13.67
N ASP A 76 -36.73 -15.13 -14.37
CA ASP A 76 -37.45 -13.96 -13.85
C ASP A 76 -36.81 -13.31 -12.61
N GLY A 77 -35.53 -13.58 -12.32
CA GLY A 77 -34.82 -13.06 -11.16
C GLY A 77 -35.31 -13.63 -9.82
N GLN A 78 -36.17 -14.64 -9.84
CA GLN A 78 -36.74 -15.21 -8.62
C GLN A 78 -35.75 -16.15 -7.95
N VAL A 79 -35.32 -15.80 -6.73
CA VAL A 79 -34.44 -16.65 -5.93
C VAL A 79 -35.22 -17.87 -5.43
N PRO A 80 -34.84 -19.11 -5.80
CA PRO A 80 -35.53 -20.32 -5.35
C PRO A 80 -35.55 -20.43 -3.81
N PRO A 81 -36.63 -20.95 -3.19
CA PRO A 81 -36.69 -21.12 -1.73
C PRO A 81 -35.53 -21.92 -1.14
N ALA A 82 -35.05 -22.95 -1.85
CA ALA A 82 -33.89 -23.74 -1.43
C ALA A 82 -32.59 -22.92 -1.40
N VAL A 83 -32.41 -21.98 -2.33
CA VAL A 83 -31.25 -21.07 -2.37
C VAL A 83 -31.33 -20.07 -1.22
N MET A 84 -32.50 -19.47 -1.00
CA MET A 84 -32.74 -18.59 0.15
C MET A 84 -32.46 -19.33 1.47
N GLY A 85 -32.92 -20.58 1.60
CA GLY A 85 -32.64 -21.44 2.74
C GLY A 85 -31.14 -21.58 3.03
N ARG A 86 -30.33 -21.85 2.00
CA ARG A 86 -28.86 -21.93 2.12
C ARG A 86 -28.22 -20.62 2.55
N VAL A 87 -28.68 -19.49 2.00
CA VAL A 87 -28.19 -18.16 2.38
C VAL A 87 -28.48 -17.86 3.85
N LEU A 88 -29.69 -18.17 4.33
CA LEU A 88 -30.08 -17.94 5.72
C LEU A 88 -29.39 -18.91 6.70
N SER A 89 -29.11 -20.13 6.26
CA SER A 89 -28.39 -21.14 7.04
C SER A 89 -26.87 -21.02 6.95
N LEU A 90 -26.33 -19.93 6.39
CA LEU A 90 -24.88 -19.73 6.27
C LEU A 90 -24.18 -19.82 7.62
N ARG A 91 -23.23 -20.74 7.73
CA ARG A 91 -22.35 -20.95 8.87
C ARG A 91 -20.96 -21.27 8.34
N GLY A 92 -19.93 -21.02 9.13
CA GLY A 92 -18.57 -21.36 8.77
C GLY A 92 -17.54 -20.50 9.50
N SER A 93 -16.32 -21.02 9.54
CA SER A 93 -15.22 -20.38 10.25
C SER A 93 -14.87 -19.02 9.64
N GLY A 94 -15.06 -17.95 10.41
CA GLY A 94 -14.84 -16.57 9.96
C GLY A 94 -15.92 -15.99 9.03
N VAL A 95 -17.08 -16.65 8.89
CA VAL A 95 -18.26 -16.14 8.17
C VAL A 95 -19.15 -15.35 9.13
N LEU A 96 -19.63 -14.17 8.71
CA LEU A 96 -20.55 -13.37 9.53
C LEU A 96 -21.91 -14.08 9.71
N PRO A 97 -22.50 -14.07 10.92
CA PRO A 97 -23.78 -14.72 11.15
C PRO A 97 -24.90 -13.99 10.41
N VAL A 98 -25.69 -14.69 9.62
CA VAL A 98 -26.84 -14.10 8.89
C VAL A 98 -28.07 -14.06 9.81
N ALA A 99 -28.75 -12.91 9.85
CA ALA A 99 -30.02 -12.72 10.55
C ALA A 99 -31.23 -12.84 9.63
N GLY A 100 -31.09 -12.46 8.36
CA GLY A 100 -32.22 -12.45 7.43
C GLY A 100 -31.80 -12.15 6.00
N GLY A 101 -32.72 -12.40 5.08
CA GLY A 101 -32.55 -12.22 3.65
C GLY A 101 -33.90 -11.97 2.99
N GLU A 102 -33.93 -11.04 2.05
CA GLU A 102 -35.17 -10.59 1.40
C GLU A 102 -34.89 -10.23 -0.05
N VAL A 103 -35.75 -10.68 -0.97
CA VAL A 103 -35.70 -10.29 -2.38
C VAL A 103 -36.53 -9.03 -2.55
N MET A 104 -35.89 -7.98 -3.05
CA MET A 104 -36.49 -6.67 -3.30
C MET A 104 -36.25 -6.26 -4.75
N GLY A 105 -36.87 -5.17 -5.20
CA GLY A 105 -36.75 -4.71 -6.59
C GLY A 105 -35.30 -4.50 -7.06
N GLU A 106 -34.40 -4.11 -6.17
CA GLU A 106 -32.97 -3.98 -6.50
C GLU A 106 -32.13 -5.25 -6.35
N GLY A 107 -32.68 -6.33 -5.78
CA GLY A 107 -32.02 -7.62 -5.66
C GLY A 107 -32.20 -8.32 -4.32
N LEU A 108 -31.37 -9.32 -4.05
CA LEU A 108 -31.36 -10.08 -2.81
C LEU A 108 -30.52 -9.36 -1.76
N ARG A 109 -31.19 -8.82 -0.74
CA ARG A 109 -30.59 -8.19 0.44
C ARG A 109 -30.30 -9.25 1.50
N VAL A 110 -29.16 -9.15 2.18
CA VAL A 110 -28.82 -9.97 3.34
C VAL A 110 -28.42 -9.08 4.50
N ARG A 111 -28.95 -9.40 5.69
CA ARG A 111 -28.64 -8.75 6.96
C ARG A 111 -27.86 -9.68 7.87
N VAL A 112 -26.83 -9.15 8.51
CA VAL A 112 -26.00 -9.82 9.52
C VAL A 112 -26.71 -9.73 10.86
N ASN A 113 -26.60 -10.78 11.67
CA ASN A 113 -26.94 -10.75 13.07
C ASN A 113 -25.91 -9.89 13.81
N ARG A 114 -26.21 -8.59 13.94
CA ARG A 114 -25.29 -7.61 14.52
C ARG A 114 -25.00 -7.90 15.98
N THR A 115 -25.98 -8.33 16.77
CA THR A 115 -25.77 -8.69 18.19
C THR A 115 -24.74 -9.82 18.31
N ALA A 116 -24.90 -10.90 17.54
CA ALA A 116 -23.94 -12.00 17.53
C ALA A 116 -22.57 -11.56 16.98
N ALA A 117 -22.56 -10.68 15.97
CA ALA A 117 -21.32 -10.14 15.42
C ALA A 117 -20.57 -9.27 16.44
N PHE A 118 -21.26 -8.34 17.11
CA PHE A 118 -20.70 -7.50 18.17
C PHE A 118 -20.19 -8.32 19.33
N GLN A 119 -20.96 -9.31 19.79
CA GLN A 119 -20.53 -10.20 20.86
C GLN A 119 -19.21 -10.88 20.53
N LYS A 120 -19.08 -11.50 19.34
CA LYS A 120 -17.83 -12.18 18.96
C LYS A 120 -16.66 -11.21 18.78
N VAL A 121 -16.89 -10.06 18.13
CA VAL A 121 -15.83 -9.07 17.86
C VAL A 121 -15.35 -8.41 19.14
N LEU A 122 -16.26 -7.91 19.98
CA LEU A 122 -15.94 -7.15 21.18
C LEU A 122 -15.43 -8.05 22.32
N SER A 123 -15.89 -9.30 22.40
CA SER A 123 -15.31 -10.27 23.36
C SER A 123 -13.97 -10.83 22.90
N GLY A 124 -13.62 -10.68 21.61
CA GLY A 124 -12.45 -11.28 20.96
C GLY A 124 -11.51 -10.27 20.30
N VAL A 125 -11.50 -9.00 20.74
CA VAL A 125 -10.76 -7.90 20.08
C VAL A 125 -9.29 -8.24 19.87
N SER A 126 -8.66 -8.90 20.84
CA SER A 126 -7.25 -9.31 20.75
C SER A 126 -6.96 -10.18 19.52
N ALA A 127 -7.91 -11.01 19.09
CA ALA A 127 -7.81 -11.73 17.84
C ALA A 127 -7.71 -10.72 16.69
N TYR A 128 -8.64 -9.78 16.55
CA TYR A 128 -8.65 -8.79 15.46
C TYR A 128 -7.42 -7.88 15.41
N LEU A 129 -6.76 -7.65 16.55
CA LEU A 129 -5.55 -6.83 16.64
C LEU A 129 -4.26 -7.61 16.34
N LYS A 130 -4.24 -8.93 16.58
CA LYS A 130 -3.07 -9.77 16.30
C LYS A 130 -2.78 -9.75 14.78
N PRO A 131 -1.51 -9.66 14.36
CA PRO A 131 -1.17 -9.85 12.95
C PRO A 131 -1.64 -11.23 12.44
N PRO A 132 -1.99 -11.38 11.14
CA PRO A 132 -2.27 -12.68 10.56
C PRO A 132 -1.05 -13.60 10.69
N SER A 133 -1.27 -14.92 10.67
CA SER A 133 -0.21 -15.94 10.78
C SER A 133 1.00 -15.62 9.90
N GLN A 134 2.19 -15.74 10.48
CA GLN A 134 3.48 -15.30 9.96
C GLN A 134 3.74 -15.83 8.54
N ARG A 135 3.59 -14.95 7.53
CA ARG A 135 4.08 -15.25 6.19
C ARG A 135 5.60 -15.17 6.20
N GLN A 136 6.27 -16.20 5.69
CA GLN A 136 7.73 -16.19 5.55
C GLN A 136 8.12 -15.64 4.18
N GLY A 137 9.11 -14.74 4.14
CA GLY A 137 9.64 -14.15 2.92
C GLY A 137 10.39 -12.86 3.19
N CYS A 138 11.33 -12.52 2.29
CA CYS A 138 12.07 -11.27 2.32
C CYS A 138 11.56 -10.33 1.22
N VAL A 139 11.21 -9.10 1.57
CA VAL A 139 10.76 -8.08 0.63
C VAL A 139 11.68 -6.86 0.72
N VAL A 140 12.31 -6.50 -0.40
CA VAL A 140 13.05 -5.25 -0.52
C VAL A 140 12.15 -4.21 -1.16
N LEU A 141 11.89 -3.13 -0.47
CA LEU A 141 11.13 -2.00 -1.00
C LEU A 141 12.09 -0.95 -1.55
N ASN A 142 12.22 -0.91 -2.87
CA ASN A 142 13.03 0.09 -3.56
C ASN A 142 12.21 1.37 -3.81
N CYS A 143 12.71 2.51 -3.35
CA CYS A 143 12.14 3.82 -3.60
C CYS A 143 13.10 4.66 -4.48
N PRO A 144 12.93 4.66 -5.82
CA PRO A 144 13.80 5.36 -6.77
C PRO A 144 13.91 6.87 -6.55
N ALA A 145 12.92 7.46 -5.86
CA ALA A 145 12.88 8.86 -5.48
C ALA A 145 13.98 9.26 -4.49
N LEU A 146 14.50 8.30 -3.72
CA LEU A 146 15.50 8.53 -2.67
C LEU A 146 16.92 8.09 -3.09
N HIS A 147 17.09 7.55 -4.30
CA HIS A 147 18.42 7.26 -4.82
C HIS A 147 19.14 8.55 -5.22
N PRO A 148 20.45 8.67 -4.96
CA PRO A 148 21.23 9.84 -5.39
C PRO A 148 21.18 10.02 -6.91
N LYS A 149 20.92 11.24 -7.38
CA LYS A 149 20.93 11.59 -8.81
C LYS A 149 21.42 13.03 -9.01
N PRO A 150 22.50 13.25 -9.77
CA PRO A 150 23.91 13.18 -9.30
C PRO A 150 24.19 13.72 -7.88
N ASN A 151 23.24 14.42 -7.23
CA ASN A 151 23.33 14.87 -5.85
C ASN A 151 22.45 14.02 -4.93
N LEU A 152 22.68 14.13 -3.61
CA LEU A 152 21.81 13.53 -2.61
C LEU A 152 20.40 14.14 -2.71
N PRO A 153 19.31 13.35 -2.60
CA PRO A 153 17.97 13.91 -2.58
C PRO A 153 17.83 14.91 -1.44
N SER A 154 17.16 16.03 -1.72
CA SER A 154 16.81 17.04 -0.73
C SER A 154 15.31 17.31 -0.72
N PRO A 155 14.74 17.78 0.40
CA PRO A 155 13.33 18.15 0.47
C PRO A 155 12.90 19.20 -0.58
N ASP A 156 13.83 20.06 -1.01
CA ASP A 156 13.59 21.11 -2.00
C ASP A 156 13.59 20.61 -3.46
N THR A 157 14.28 19.49 -3.70
CA THR A 157 14.35 18.86 -5.04
C THR A 157 13.32 17.74 -5.21
N LEU A 158 12.80 17.20 -4.10
CA LEU A 158 11.79 16.16 -4.12
C LEU A 158 10.44 16.71 -4.61
N THR A 159 9.95 16.15 -5.72
CA THR A 159 8.60 16.48 -6.22
C THR A 159 7.51 15.86 -5.34
N LEU A 160 6.28 16.37 -5.43
CA LEU A 160 5.15 15.76 -4.69
C LEU A 160 4.80 14.35 -5.16
N GLY A 161 5.01 14.03 -6.44
CA GLY A 161 4.87 12.68 -6.96
C GLY A 161 5.85 11.71 -6.30
N GLN A 162 7.10 12.13 -6.13
CA GLN A 162 8.13 11.38 -5.43
C GLN A 162 7.89 11.33 -3.92
N LEU A 163 7.40 12.39 -3.29
CA LEU A 163 6.98 12.35 -1.88
C LEU A 163 5.89 11.28 -1.68
N ARG A 164 4.93 11.19 -2.59
CA ARG A 164 3.89 10.16 -2.55
C ARG A 164 4.45 8.74 -2.63
N THR A 165 5.46 8.49 -3.46
CA THR A 165 6.10 7.17 -3.54
C THR A 165 6.81 6.82 -2.24
N VAL A 166 7.47 7.78 -1.58
CA VAL A 166 8.10 7.57 -0.28
C VAL A 166 7.08 7.19 0.79
N LEU A 167 5.98 7.95 0.90
CA LEU A 167 4.91 7.67 1.86
C LEU A 167 4.21 6.33 1.62
N LEU A 168 4.00 5.97 0.34
CA LEU A 168 3.48 4.65 -0.03
C LEU A 168 4.47 3.53 0.31
N THR A 169 5.77 3.77 0.15
CA THR A 169 6.81 2.80 0.50
C THR A 169 6.82 2.52 2.00
N ASP A 170 6.81 3.58 2.82
CA ASP A 170 6.71 3.49 4.28
C ASP A 170 5.45 2.74 4.73
N HIS A 171 4.29 3.15 4.20
CA HIS A 171 3.02 2.50 4.53
C HIS A 171 2.98 1.03 4.13
N PHE A 172 3.44 0.70 2.93
CA PHE A 172 3.46 -0.66 2.43
C PHE A 172 4.43 -1.54 3.23
N GLY A 173 5.60 -1.00 3.61
CA GLY A 173 6.54 -1.69 4.48
C GLY A 173 5.95 -2.01 5.85
N ALA A 174 5.26 -1.06 6.48
CA ALA A 174 4.57 -1.30 7.74
C ALA A 174 3.50 -2.40 7.61
N LEU A 175 2.73 -2.40 6.51
CA LEU A 175 1.73 -3.44 6.26
C LEU A 175 2.34 -4.83 6.06
N LEU A 176 3.43 -4.94 5.30
CA LEU A 176 4.13 -6.20 5.05
C LEU A 176 4.77 -6.76 6.33
N ARG A 177 5.42 -5.90 7.14
CA ARG A 177 5.96 -6.31 8.45
C ARG A 177 4.86 -6.82 9.38
N ARG A 178 3.70 -6.16 9.40
CA ARG A 178 2.52 -6.63 10.13
C ARG A 178 1.95 -7.95 9.59
N GLN A 179 2.30 -8.39 8.39
CA GLN A 179 1.95 -9.71 7.85
C GLN A 179 3.02 -10.78 8.09
N GLY A 180 4.14 -10.42 8.75
CA GLY A 180 5.21 -11.33 9.10
C GLY A 180 6.40 -11.36 8.14
N PHE A 181 6.39 -10.56 7.06
CA PHE A 181 7.51 -10.48 6.14
C PHE A 181 8.71 -9.73 6.76
N THR A 182 9.92 -10.17 6.42
CA THR A 182 11.14 -9.37 6.64
C THR A 182 11.18 -8.31 5.55
N VAL A 183 11.22 -7.03 5.93
CA VAL A 183 11.16 -5.91 4.98
C VAL A 183 12.34 -4.97 5.16
N SER A 184 13.14 -4.80 4.12
CA SER A 184 14.19 -3.78 4.03
C SER A 184 13.77 -2.68 3.06
N CYS A 185 14.07 -1.42 3.37
CA CYS A 185 13.86 -0.29 2.46
C CYS A 185 15.20 0.05 1.77
N CYS A 186 15.14 0.42 0.50
CA CYS A 186 16.29 0.78 -0.32
C CYS A 186 16.00 2.11 -1.03
N PRO A 187 16.93 3.08 -1.02
CA PRO A 187 18.31 3.00 -0.52
C PRO A 187 18.42 3.28 0.98
N VAL A 188 19.61 3.09 1.54
CA VAL A 188 19.99 3.75 2.81
C VAL A 188 20.41 5.19 2.55
N LEU A 189 20.17 6.07 3.52
CA LEU A 189 20.51 7.49 3.44
C LEU A 189 21.55 7.89 4.48
N PRO A 190 22.38 8.92 4.25
CA PRO A 190 23.29 9.41 5.28
C PRO A 190 22.52 9.90 6.52
N GLU A 191 23.00 9.51 7.69
CA GLU A 191 22.51 10.00 8.98
C GLU A 191 22.52 11.53 9.01
N ASP A 192 21.46 12.10 9.60
CA ASP A 192 21.25 13.54 9.77
C ASP A 192 21.29 14.40 8.50
N SER A 193 21.20 13.77 7.32
CA SER A 193 20.93 14.47 6.07
C SER A 193 19.56 15.19 6.11
N ASP A 194 19.44 16.31 5.41
CA ASP A 194 18.21 17.11 5.33
C ASP A 194 16.98 16.26 4.97
N ILE A 195 17.17 15.29 4.07
CA ILE A 195 16.12 14.37 3.67
C ILE A 195 15.69 13.44 4.80
N ILE A 196 16.61 12.90 5.60
CA ILE A 196 16.27 12.05 6.76
C ILE A 196 15.52 12.86 7.81
N VAL A 197 15.96 14.08 8.10
CA VAL A 197 15.27 14.97 9.05
C VAL A 197 13.85 15.29 8.56
N PHE A 198 13.70 15.58 7.27
CA PHE A 198 12.40 15.82 6.64
C PHE A 198 11.47 14.59 6.72
N LEU A 199 11.98 13.39 6.46
CA LEU A 199 11.20 12.15 6.58
C LEU A 199 10.74 11.89 8.02
N ARG A 200 11.61 12.14 9.02
CA ARG A 200 11.24 12.04 10.45
C ARG A 200 10.12 13.02 10.83
N ILE A 201 10.09 14.23 10.26
CA ILE A 201 8.97 15.19 10.48
C ILE A 201 7.63 14.61 9.98
N LEU A 202 7.67 13.86 8.87
CA LEU A 202 6.51 13.15 8.31
C LEU A 202 6.20 11.81 9.01
N GLY A 203 6.91 11.49 10.10
CA GLY A 203 6.76 10.23 10.82
C GLY A 203 7.17 9.01 9.98
N VAL A 204 8.09 9.19 9.03
CA VAL A 204 8.69 8.11 8.24
C VAL A 204 10.04 7.76 8.87
N ASP A 205 10.17 6.51 9.29
CA ASP A 205 11.42 5.94 9.75
C ASP A 205 12.13 5.25 8.57
N TRP A 206 13.17 5.90 8.05
CA TRP A 206 13.90 5.43 6.87
C TRP A 206 15.30 4.95 7.26
N PRO A 207 15.82 3.86 6.68
CA PRO A 207 17.13 3.35 7.05
C PRO A 207 18.24 4.34 6.74
N SER A 208 19.12 4.54 7.72
CA SER A 208 20.27 5.44 7.61
C SER A 208 21.60 4.73 7.82
N VAL A 209 22.68 5.36 7.38
CA VAL A 209 24.07 4.93 7.56
C VAL A 209 24.96 6.11 7.96
N PRO A 210 26.07 5.88 8.67
CA PRO A 210 27.03 6.93 8.99
C PRO A 210 27.51 7.67 7.74
N VAL A 211 27.82 8.97 7.87
CA VAL A 211 28.26 9.80 6.73
C VAL A 211 29.54 9.28 6.06
N SER A 212 30.40 8.57 6.81
CA SER A 212 31.62 7.94 6.29
C SER A 212 31.39 6.63 5.53
N TRP A 213 30.15 6.13 5.49
CA TRP A 213 29.83 4.88 4.81
C TRP A 213 29.98 5.03 3.30
N THR A 214 30.61 4.06 2.65
CA THR A 214 30.72 3.98 1.19
C THR A 214 30.22 2.63 0.67
N ASN A 215 29.85 2.61 -0.61
CA ASN A 215 29.40 1.40 -1.31
C ASN A 215 30.33 1.04 -2.49
N ASP A 216 31.53 1.64 -2.53
CA ASP A 216 32.40 1.67 -3.71
C ASP A 216 32.76 0.26 -4.20
N GLU A 217 33.12 -0.65 -3.30
CA GLU A 217 33.43 -2.04 -3.67
C GLU A 217 32.25 -2.77 -4.33
N ARG A 218 31.01 -2.47 -3.93
CA ARG A 218 29.82 -3.05 -4.57
C ARG A 218 29.52 -2.36 -5.89
N GLU A 219 29.75 -1.05 -5.98
CA GLU A 219 29.63 -0.31 -7.24
C GLU A 219 30.61 -0.85 -8.29
N GLU A 220 31.87 -1.08 -7.92
CA GLU A 220 32.88 -1.70 -8.77
C GLU A 220 32.46 -3.10 -9.22
N LYS A 221 32.02 -3.97 -8.29
CA LYS A 221 31.50 -5.31 -8.63
C LYS A 221 30.30 -5.27 -9.57
N MET A 222 29.37 -4.33 -9.37
CA MET A 222 28.21 -4.16 -10.25
C MET A 222 28.64 -3.70 -11.65
N LEU A 223 29.61 -2.79 -11.72
CA LEU A 223 30.16 -2.34 -13.00
C LEU A 223 30.88 -3.48 -13.73
N GLU A 224 31.73 -4.25 -13.04
CA GLU A 224 32.39 -5.43 -13.59
C GLU A 224 31.39 -6.48 -14.08
N ALA A 225 30.33 -6.75 -13.31
CA ALA A 225 29.27 -7.68 -13.70
C ALA A 225 28.56 -7.24 -14.99
N LEU A 226 28.27 -5.94 -15.13
CA LEU A 226 27.68 -5.39 -16.35
C LEU A 226 28.66 -5.41 -17.53
N GLN A 227 29.95 -5.16 -17.29
CA GLN A 227 30.99 -5.21 -18.33
C GLN A 227 31.20 -6.62 -18.88
N ASN A 228 31.01 -7.65 -18.04
CA ASN A 228 31.12 -9.06 -18.39
C ASN A 228 29.77 -9.69 -18.78
N SER A 229 28.70 -8.90 -18.82
CA SER A 229 27.36 -9.37 -19.15
C SER A 229 27.25 -9.86 -20.59
N PRO A 230 26.54 -10.98 -20.88
CA PRO A 230 26.28 -11.43 -22.24
C PRO A 230 25.40 -10.47 -23.05
N TYR A 231 24.80 -9.49 -22.37
CA TYR A 231 23.94 -8.46 -22.95
C TYR A 231 24.68 -7.17 -23.30
N LYS A 232 25.99 -7.09 -23.03
CA LYS A 232 26.82 -5.95 -23.43
C LYS A 232 26.87 -5.84 -24.95
N GLU A 233 26.72 -4.62 -25.47
CA GLU A 233 27.00 -4.35 -26.89
C GLU A 233 28.51 -4.24 -27.09
N SER A 234 29.03 -5.01 -28.05
CA SER A 234 30.38 -4.80 -28.55
C SER A 234 30.40 -3.53 -29.39
N GLU A 235 31.46 -2.74 -29.31
CA GLU A 235 31.72 -1.67 -30.28
C GLU A 235 32.09 -2.31 -31.63
N GLU A 236 31.09 -2.78 -32.37
CA GLU A 236 31.29 -3.14 -33.78
C GLU A 236 31.41 -1.85 -34.60
N THR A 237 32.67 -1.42 -34.75
CA THR A 237 33.28 -1.00 -36.02
C THR A 237 32.31 -0.43 -37.06
N ASP A 238 31.85 0.81 -36.86
CA ASP A 238 31.42 1.59 -38.02
C ASP A 238 32.69 1.99 -38.78
N GLY A 239 32.96 1.25 -39.85
CA GLY A 239 34.10 1.45 -40.73
C GLY A 239 34.02 2.82 -41.40
N GLY A 240 34.67 3.83 -40.81
CA GLY A 240 34.64 5.18 -41.35
C GLY A 240 35.65 6.13 -40.70
N ARG A 241 36.95 5.91 -40.98
CA ARG A 241 38.07 6.88 -40.94
C ARG A 241 37.80 8.25 -40.27
N ARG A 242 38.56 8.54 -39.21
CA ARG A 242 39.70 9.51 -39.24
C ARG A 242 40.41 9.48 -37.89
N GLU A 243 41.61 8.90 -37.90
CA GLU A 243 42.61 9.13 -36.87
C GLU A 243 42.86 10.64 -36.78
N SER A 244 42.51 11.21 -35.63
CA SER A 244 42.97 12.53 -35.22
C SER A 244 43.73 12.30 -33.92
N GLU A 245 45.05 12.34 -34.00
CA GLU A 245 45.94 12.30 -32.85
C GLU A 245 45.64 13.49 -31.94
N GLY A 246 44.93 13.23 -30.83
CA GLY A 246 44.70 14.16 -29.74
C GLY A 246 45.26 13.54 -28.46
N LYS A 247 46.25 14.22 -27.86
CA LYS A 247 46.87 13.90 -26.58
C LYS A 247 45.83 13.45 -25.54
N LYS A 248 45.90 12.17 -25.14
CA LYS A 248 45.16 11.61 -24.02
C LYS A 248 45.73 12.20 -22.72
N MET A 249 44.94 13.03 -22.02
CA MET A 249 45.15 13.26 -20.60
C MET A 249 44.78 11.97 -19.85
N GLU A 250 45.73 11.46 -19.08
CA GLU A 250 45.54 10.35 -18.16
C GLU A 250 44.70 10.84 -16.97
N GLY A 251 43.44 10.39 -16.89
CA GLY A 251 42.52 10.72 -15.79
C GLY A 251 41.03 10.52 -16.09
N GLU A 252 40.61 10.62 -17.36
CA GLU A 252 39.18 10.57 -17.76
C GLU A 252 38.77 9.28 -18.51
N LYS A 253 39.54 8.20 -18.37
CA LYS A 253 39.33 6.96 -19.15
C LYS A 253 38.51 5.86 -18.47
N GLU A 254 38.02 6.04 -17.25
CA GLU A 254 37.57 4.90 -16.44
C GLU A 254 36.09 4.54 -16.53
N TRP A 255 35.32 5.33 -17.28
CA TRP A 255 33.89 5.14 -17.38
C TRP A 255 33.46 5.16 -18.84
N GLY A 256 34.17 4.32 -19.60
CA GLY A 256 33.87 4.03 -21.00
C GLY A 256 32.38 3.70 -21.15
N MET A 257 31.80 4.20 -22.22
CA MET A 257 30.36 4.28 -22.52
C MET A 257 29.73 2.88 -22.60
N LEU A 258 29.59 2.21 -21.46
CA LEU A 258 29.11 0.84 -21.35
C LEU A 258 27.65 0.81 -21.77
N ARG A 259 27.34 0.01 -22.78
CA ARG A 259 26.01 -0.14 -23.34
C ARG A 259 25.52 -1.56 -23.14
N VAL A 260 24.32 -1.70 -22.59
CA VAL A 260 23.67 -2.99 -22.33
C VAL A 260 22.35 -3.04 -23.09
N ASN A 261 22.13 -4.11 -23.85
CA ASN A 261 20.91 -4.32 -24.61
C ASN A 261 19.82 -4.91 -23.71
N LEU A 262 18.98 -4.04 -23.13
CA LEU A 262 17.94 -4.44 -22.18
C LEU A 262 16.84 -5.27 -22.85
N LYS A 263 16.63 -5.07 -24.15
CA LYS A 263 15.65 -5.82 -24.93
C LYS A 263 15.96 -7.31 -24.94
N ARG A 264 17.24 -7.65 -25.15
CA ARG A 264 17.70 -9.04 -25.12
C ARG A 264 17.51 -9.66 -23.75
N VAL A 265 17.70 -8.91 -22.66
CA VAL A 265 17.52 -9.41 -21.28
C VAL A 265 16.11 -9.97 -21.07
N PHE A 266 15.06 -9.16 -21.25
CA PHE A 266 13.70 -9.63 -20.95
C PHE A 266 13.15 -10.61 -22.00
N GLN A 267 13.69 -10.62 -23.23
CA GLN A 267 13.31 -11.59 -24.26
C GLN A 267 13.93 -12.96 -24.01
N GLU A 268 15.24 -13.03 -23.76
CA GLU A 268 15.96 -14.29 -23.55
C GLU A 268 15.58 -14.92 -22.20
N GLU A 269 15.35 -14.12 -21.16
CA GLU A 269 14.86 -14.61 -19.86
C GLU A 269 13.34 -14.77 -19.76
N GLN A 270 12.60 -14.48 -20.83
CA GLN A 270 11.13 -14.61 -20.90
C GLN A 270 10.39 -13.85 -19.78
N LEU A 271 10.80 -12.62 -19.50
CA LEU A 271 10.23 -11.78 -18.45
C LEU A 271 9.06 -10.95 -19.02
N PRO A 272 7.80 -11.22 -18.63
CA PRO A 272 6.64 -10.48 -19.13
C PRO A 272 6.45 -9.14 -18.40
N GLY A 273 5.72 -8.21 -19.03
CA GLY A 273 5.23 -6.98 -18.38
C GLY A 273 6.16 -5.77 -18.48
N TYR A 274 7.27 -5.88 -19.22
CA TYR A 274 8.19 -4.77 -19.51
C TYR A 274 7.77 -4.00 -20.76
N ASP A 275 8.12 -2.72 -20.81
CA ASP A 275 7.82 -1.84 -21.94
C ASP A 275 8.58 -2.32 -23.20
N PRO A 276 7.90 -2.60 -24.33
CA PRO A 276 8.52 -3.09 -25.56
C PRO A 276 9.55 -2.12 -26.19
N SER A 277 9.51 -0.84 -25.80
CA SER A 277 10.44 0.20 -26.25
C SER A 277 11.77 0.21 -25.50
N LEU A 278 11.92 -0.60 -24.43
CA LEU A 278 13.22 -0.82 -23.80
C LEU A 278 14.20 -1.39 -24.84
N GLY A 279 15.24 -0.62 -25.12
CA GLY A 279 16.30 -0.95 -26.07
C GLY A 279 17.66 -1.00 -25.38
N THR A 280 18.65 -0.42 -26.02
CA THR A 280 19.99 -0.30 -25.46
C THR A 280 20.05 0.84 -24.45
N CYS A 281 20.63 0.58 -23.28
CA CYS A 281 20.83 1.56 -22.22
C CYS A 281 22.33 1.81 -22.01
N THR A 282 22.73 3.08 -21.99
CA THR A 282 24.06 3.49 -21.54
C THR A 282 24.08 3.49 -20.02
N VAL A 283 24.99 2.71 -19.43
CA VAL A 283 25.11 2.57 -17.97
C VAL A 283 25.61 3.87 -17.37
N GLN A 284 24.84 4.41 -16.41
CA GLN A 284 25.18 5.63 -15.69
C GLN A 284 25.60 5.35 -14.20
N ARG A 285 26.12 6.35 -13.47
CA ARG A 285 26.89 6.17 -12.22
C ARG A 285 25.92 6.06 -11.10
N ASP A 286 24.92 6.93 -11.16
CA ASP A 286 23.69 6.80 -10.42
C ASP A 286 23.01 5.45 -10.67
N SER A 287 23.08 4.89 -11.88
CA SER A 287 22.55 3.54 -12.15
C SER A 287 23.36 2.46 -11.44
N VAL A 288 24.70 2.48 -11.53
CA VAL A 288 25.56 1.54 -10.81
C VAL A 288 25.38 1.66 -9.29
N SER A 289 25.31 2.88 -8.77
CA SER A 289 25.06 3.14 -7.34
C SER A 289 23.70 2.62 -6.88
N HIS A 290 22.66 2.82 -7.70
CA HIS A 290 21.32 2.26 -7.47
C HIS A 290 21.38 0.72 -7.42
N LEU A 291 22.03 0.09 -8.40
CA LEU A 291 22.19 -1.37 -8.44
C LEU A 291 22.96 -1.91 -7.23
N ALA A 292 24.03 -1.23 -6.80
CA ALA A 292 24.82 -1.63 -5.64
C ALA A 292 24.03 -1.53 -4.33
N GLN A 293 23.13 -0.55 -4.19
CA GLN A 293 22.20 -0.44 -3.07
C GLN A 293 21.15 -1.56 -3.07
N LEU A 294 20.62 -1.91 -4.26
CA LEU A 294 19.68 -3.01 -4.42
C LEU A 294 20.32 -4.36 -4.08
N ASP A 295 21.50 -4.64 -4.64
CA ASP A 295 22.28 -5.84 -4.38
C ASP A 295 22.54 -6.02 -2.87
N ARG A 296 23.00 -4.96 -2.20
CA ARG A 296 23.15 -4.96 -0.75
C ARG A 296 21.86 -5.28 -0.02
N ALA A 297 20.77 -4.57 -0.32
CA ALA A 297 19.50 -4.73 0.39
C ALA A 297 18.91 -6.15 0.23
N THR A 298 19.30 -6.87 -0.83
CA THR A 298 18.95 -8.28 -1.04
C THR A 298 19.92 -9.27 -0.43
N ALA A 299 21.19 -8.91 -0.21
CA ALA A 299 22.19 -9.79 0.40
C ALA A 299 21.80 -10.19 1.83
N ASP A 300 21.06 -9.33 2.54
CA ASP A 300 20.58 -9.57 3.90
C ASP A 300 19.36 -10.51 3.95
N CYS A 301 18.82 -10.92 2.79
CA CYS A 301 17.72 -11.86 2.73
C CYS A 301 18.20 -13.30 2.97
N THR A 302 17.90 -13.85 4.15
CA THR A 302 18.25 -15.22 4.55
C THR A 302 17.38 -16.31 3.93
N VAL A 303 16.32 -15.94 3.21
CA VAL A 303 15.32 -16.85 2.63
C VAL A 303 15.52 -16.97 1.13
N SER A 304 15.37 -18.18 0.59
CA SER A 304 15.61 -18.54 -0.82
C SER A 304 14.78 -17.78 -1.87
N THR A 305 13.80 -16.98 -1.47
CA THR A 305 12.94 -16.19 -2.37
C THR A 305 12.82 -14.74 -1.89
N ALA A 306 13.75 -13.89 -2.30
CA ALA A 306 13.64 -12.44 -2.13
C ALA A 306 12.76 -11.84 -3.25
N THR A 307 11.91 -10.88 -2.88
CA THR A 307 11.14 -10.07 -3.84
C THR A 307 11.51 -8.61 -3.69
N ALA A 308 11.96 -7.96 -4.76
CA ALA A 308 12.12 -6.52 -4.82
C ALA A 308 10.83 -5.90 -5.36
N VAL A 309 10.24 -4.96 -4.63
CA VAL A 309 9.12 -4.15 -5.08
C VAL A 309 9.62 -2.73 -5.32
N HIS A 310 9.55 -2.27 -6.56
CA HIS A 310 9.92 -0.92 -6.95
C HIS A 310 8.70 0.00 -6.83
N VAL A 311 8.71 0.86 -5.83
CA VAL A 311 7.66 1.84 -5.57
C VAL A 311 8.03 3.14 -6.28
N THR A 312 7.49 3.35 -7.48
CA THR A 312 7.93 4.40 -8.40
C THR A 312 6.78 5.30 -8.82
N SER A 313 7.08 6.52 -9.24
CA SER A 313 6.08 7.39 -9.87
C SER A 313 5.83 6.89 -11.31
N CYS A 314 4.65 7.16 -11.86
CA CYS A 314 4.37 6.88 -13.27
C CYS A 314 5.28 7.67 -14.22
N GLN A 315 5.89 8.76 -13.76
CA GLN A 315 6.84 9.57 -14.54
C GLN A 315 8.23 8.92 -14.58
N ASP A 316 8.60 8.18 -13.52
CA ASP A 316 9.89 7.50 -13.37
C ASP A 316 9.84 6.01 -13.76
N GLU A 317 8.66 5.49 -14.12
CA GLU A 317 8.44 4.06 -14.38
C GLU A 317 9.39 3.51 -15.44
N PHE A 318 9.47 4.15 -16.60
CA PHE A 318 10.34 3.70 -17.70
C PHE A 318 11.81 3.61 -17.25
N ARG A 319 12.30 4.64 -16.56
CA ARG A 319 13.66 4.65 -16.01
C ARG A 319 13.86 3.54 -14.98
N GLN A 320 12.87 3.28 -14.13
CA GLN A 320 12.95 2.19 -13.16
C GLN A 320 12.92 0.81 -13.83
N GLN A 321 12.24 0.66 -14.97
CA GLN A 321 12.34 -0.56 -15.78
C GLN A 321 13.74 -0.73 -16.38
N GLN A 322 14.41 0.34 -16.80
CA GLN A 322 15.81 0.28 -17.23
C GLN A 322 16.73 -0.22 -16.11
N ILE A 323 16.62 0.33 -14.91
CA ILE A 323 17.40 -0.11 -13.74
C ILE A 323 17.15 -1.60 -13.44
N ALA A 324 15.89 -2.04 -13.44
CA ALA A 324 15.54 -3.43 -13.19
C ALA A 324 16.16 -4.42 -14.19
N MET A 325 16.22 -4.02 -15.47
CA MET A 325 16.85 -4.81 -16.53
C MET A 325 18.37 -4.77 -16.48
N LEU A 326 18.97 -3.64 -16.10
CA LEU A 326 20.40 -3.60 -15.79
C LEU A 326 20.74 -4.53 -14.62
N TRP A 327 19.93 -4.53 -13.56
CA TRP A 327 20.14 -5.43 -12.43
C TRP A 327 20.04 -6.91 -12.83
N ARG A 328 19.08 -7.23 -13.71
CA ARG A 328 18.97 -8.57 -14.27
C ARG A 328 20.19 -8.92 -15.12
N ALA A 329 20.64 -8.01 -15.98
CA ALA A 329 21.82 -8.18 -16.81
C ALA A 329 23.13 -8.36 -16.01
N SER A 330 23.18 -7.87 -14.76
CA SER A 330 24.30 -8.10 -13.84
C SER A 330 24.19 -9.42 -13.07
N GLY A 331 23.19 -10.25 -13.36
CA GLY A 331 23.01 -11.60 -12.80
C GLY A 331 22.05 -11.71 -11.63
N ALA A 332 21.29 -10.65 -11.28
CA ALA A 332 20.35 -10.72 -10.16
C ALA A 332 19.18 -11.67 -10.44
N THR A 333 18.93 -12.64 -9.56
CA THR A 333 17.84 -13.62 -9.69
C THR A 333 16.56 -13.24 -8.93
N VAL A 334 16.58 -12.10 -8.24
CA VAL A 334 15.49 -11.61 -7.38
C VAL A 334 14.20 -11.43 -8.19
N THR A 335 13.05 -11.76 -7.59
CA THR A 335 11.75 -11.49 -8.22
C THR A 335 11.48 -9.99 -8.15
N GLN A 336 11.26 -9.35 -9.30
CA GLN A 336 11.03 -7.90 -9.38
C GLN A 336 9.55 -7.62 -9.62
N ARG A 337 8.97 -6.68 -8.87
CA ARG A 337 7.57 -6.24 -8.96
C ARG A 337 7.49 -4.71 -8.94
N TYR A 338 6.43 -4.15 -9.48
CA TYR A 338 6.23 -2.70 -9.56
C TYR A 338 4.98 -2.28 -8.80
N LEU A 339 5.12 -1.20 -8.03
CA LEU A 339 4.01 -0.43 -7.48
C LEU A 339 4.12 0.97 -8.07
N VAL A 340 3.37 1.22 -9.14
CA VAL A 340 3.40 2.49 -9.86
C VAL A 340 2.43 3.47 -9.23
N CYS A 341 2.88 4.69 -8.96
CA CYS A 341 2.09 5.71 -8.29
C CYS A 341 1.61 6.73 -9.32
N GLY A 342 0.31 7.03 -9.31
CA GLY A 342 -0.28 8.09 -10.12
C GLY A 342 0.29 9.47 -9.76
N PRO A 343 0.22 10.44 -10.68
CA PRO A 343 0.87 11.73 -10.50
C PRO A 343 0.16 12.55 -9.42
N VAL A 344 0.91 13.47 -8.81
CA VAL A 344 0.36 14.49 -7.91
C VAL A 344 0.25 15.80 -8.68
N LYS A 345 -0.95 16.36 -8.73
CA LYS A 345 -1.30 17.56 -9.47
C LYS A 345 -1.58 18.71 -8.51
N THR A 346 -0.98 19.85 -8.78
CA THR A 346 -1.18 21.11 -8.07
C THR A 346 -1.56 22.17 -9.11
N PRO A 347 -2.86 22.37 -9.40
CA PRO A 347 -3.28 23.27 -10.46
C PRO A 347 -2.70 24.68 -10.27
N GLY A 348 -1.98 25.18 -11.28
CA GLY A 348 -1.44 26.55 -11.30
C GLY A 348 -0.20 26.78 -10.41
N THR A 349 0.40 25.75 -9.82
CA THR A 349 1.61 25.92 -8.98
C THR A 349 2.48 24.66 -9.03
N HIS A 350 3.80 24.83 -9.02
CA HIS A 350 4.74 23.73 -8.79
C HIS A 350 5.35 23.91 -7.41
N LEU A 351 5.18 22.91 -6.54
CA LEU A 351 5.74 22.91 -5.19
C LEU A 351 6.72 21.76 -5.03
N SER A 352 7.82 22.02 -4.32
CA SER A 352 8.63 20.96 -3.73
C SER A 352 7.94 20.33 -2.52
N ALA A 353 8.45 19.18 -2.08
CA ALA A 353 7.99 18.51 -0.86
C ALA A 353 8.17 19.42 0.38
N ALA A 354 9.29 20.15 0.47
CA ALA A 354 9.55 21.12 1.54
C ALA A 354 8.52 22.25 1.55
N GLN A 355 8.26 22.87 0.39
CA GLN A 355 7.32 23.99 0.26
C GLN A 355 5.89 23.56 0.62
N TYR A 356 5.47 22.37 0.19
CA TYR A 356 4.15 21.84 0.51
C TYR A 356 4.00 21.50 1.99
N LEU A 357 5.01 20.88 2.62
CA LEU A 357 4.99 20.65 4.06
C LEU A 357 4.89 21.96 4.85
N GLN A 358 5.67 22.97 4.45
CA GLN A 358 5.64 24.28 5.09
C GLN A 358 4.29 24.99 4.90
N LEU A 359 3.70 24.93 3.70
CA LEU A 359 2.36 25.43 3.43
C LEU A 359 1.33 24.82 4.40
N ARG A 360 1.32 23.49 4.54
CA ARG A 360 0.39 22.80 5.45
C ARG A 360 0.70 23.07 6.92
N ARG A 361 1.95 23.35 7.28
CA ARG A 361 2.33 23.78 8.64
C ARG A 361 1.76 25.15 8.98
N VAL A 362 1.93 26.12 8.09
CA VAL A 362 1.40 27.49 8.27
C VAL A 362 -0.13 27.45 8.40
N GLN A 363 -0.82 26.76 7.50
CA GLN A 363 -2.28 26.64 7.55
C GLN A 363 -2.77 25.93 8.82
N MET A 364 -2.03 24.95 9.32
CA MET A 364 -2.38 24.25 10.57
C MET A 364 -2.23 25.18 11.78
N LYS A 365 -1.17 26.00 11.80
CA LYS A 365 -0.93 26.99 12.85
C LYS A 365 -2.04 28.04 12.86
N GLU A 366 -2.31 28.67 11.72
CA GLU A 366 -3.37 29.67 11.57
C GLU A 366 -4.75 29.12 11.98
N ALA A 367 -5.08 27.89 11.56
CA ALA A 367 -6.32 27.24 11.94
C ALA A 367 -6.42 26.96 13.45
N SER A 368 -5.29 26.66 14.09
CA SER A 368 -5.24 26.44 15.54
C SER A 368 -5.40 27.75 16.30
N GLU A 369 -4.72 28.81 15.88
CA GLU A 369 -4.83 30.17 16.45
C GLU A 369 -6.25 30.71 16.33
N MET A 370 -6.91 30.53 15.18
CA MET A 370 -8.31 30.90 15.00
C MET A 370 -9.27 30.17 15.96
N LYS A 371 -8.93 28.93 16.37
CA LYS A 371 -9.80 28.10 17.22
C LYS A 371 -9.53 28.28 18.72
N TYR A 372 -8.26 28.41 19.11
CA TYR A 372 -7.83 28.42 20.52
C TYR A 372 -7.22 29.76 20.97
N GLY A 373 -7.13 30.73 20.06
CA GLY A 373 -6.62 32.08 20.34
C GLY A 373 -5.12 32.11 20.61
N GLU A 374 -4.69 33.10 21.39
CA GLU A 374 -3.27 33.36 21.76
C GLU A 374 -2.66 32.24 22.63
N GLN A 375 -3.44 31.23 23.03
CA GLN A 375 -2.93 30.08 23.79
C GLN A 375 -2.08 29.13 22.95
N VAL A 376 -2.03 29.31 21.62
CA VAL A 376 -1.27 28.48 20.67
C VAL A 376 0.20 28.91 20.64
N GLU A 377 0.87 28.73 21.77
CA GLU A 377 2.29 29.03 21.93
C GLU A 377 3.01 27.94 22.74
N GLY A 378 4.33 27.78 22.50
CA GLY A 378 5.18 26.84 23.21
C GLY A 378 5.30 25.45 22.59
N HIS A 379 6.21 24.64 23.16
CA HIS A 379 6.65 23.35 22.61
C HIS A 379 5.51 22.35 22.38
N THR A 380 4.54 22.28 23.30
CA THR A 380 3.39 21.37 23.18
C THR A 380 2.56 21.68 21.93
N TRP A 381 2.33 22.96 21.64
CA TRP A 381 1.58 23.36 20.45
C TRP A 381 2.40 23.15 19.18
N ASP A 382 3.70 23.39 19.20
CA ASP A 382 4.58 23.07 18.08
C ASP A 382 4.54 21.57 17.73
N ASP A 383 4.55 20.70 18.73
CA ASP A 383 4.42 19.25 18.54
C ASP A 383 3.04 18.84 18.01
N ILE A 384 1.96 19.43 18.54
CA ILE A 384 0.59 19.21 18.03
C ILE A 384 0.50 19.63 16.56
N ILE A 385 0.95 20.85 16.23
CA ILE A 385 0.93 21.37 14.86
C ILE A 385 1.74 20.45 13.95
N LYS A 386 2.94 20.02 14.38
CA LYS A 386 3.79 19.08 13.63
C LYS A 386 3.07 17.76 13.34
N VAL A 387 2.47 17.13 14.34
CA VAL A 387 1.73 15.87 14.19
C VAL A 387 0.53 16.05 13.26
N MET A 388 -0.23 17.13 13.42
CA MET A 388 -1.42 17.40 12.61
C MET A 388 -1.08 17.74 11.16
N THR A 389 0.02 18.46 10.93
CA THR A 389 0.56 18.72 9.59
C THR A 389 1.01 17.42 8.92
N SER A 390 1.76 16.58 9.61
CA SER A 390 2.18 15.27 9.10
C SER A 390 0.97 14.40 8.73
N ALA A 391 -0.02 14.30 9.62
CA ALA A 391 -1.26 13.58 9.35
C ALA A 391 -1.99 14.15 8.12
N THR A 392 -2.07 15.47 7.97
CA THR A 392 -2.70 16.11 6.81
C THR A 392 -2.00 15.72 5.51
N VAL A 393 -0.67 15.87 5.44
CA VAL A 393 0.13 15.53 4.25
C VAL A 393 -0.04 14.05 3.88
N ARG A 394 0.04 13.16 4.88
CA ARG A 394 -0.10 11.72 4.65
C ARG A 394 -1.49 11.35 4.14
N PHE A 395 -2.54 11.86 4.77
CA PHE A 395 -3.90 11.55 4.34
C PHE A 395 -4.21 12.13 2.95
N GLU A 396 -3.78 13.35 2.64
CA GLU A 396 -4.01 13.92 1.30
C GLU A 396 -3.32 13.08 0.21
N LEU A 397 -2.07 12.66 0.40
CA LEU A 397 -1.31 11.89 -0.59
C LEU A 397 -1.68 10.39 -0.67
N LEU A 398 -2.25 9.83 0.39
CA LEU A 398 -2.60 8.39 0.48
C LEU A 398 -4.11 8.10 0.41
N SER A 399 -4.97 9.13 0.36
CA SER A 399 -6.43 8.98 0.37
C SER A 399 -7.03 8.33 -0.89
N THR A 400 -6.27 8.29 -1.98
CA THR A 400 -6.70 7.67 -3.25
C THR A 400 -5.92 6.38 -3.52
N VAL A 401 -6.48 5.52 -4.39
CA VAL A 401 -5.77 4.34 -4.87
C VAL A 401 -4.43 4.76 -5.47
N HIS A 402 -3.36 4.02 -5.19
CA HIS A 402 -1.99 4.36 -5.56
C HIS A 402 -1.82 4.73 -7.05
N MET A 403 -2.46 4.02 -7.97
CA MET A 403 -2.42 4.30 -9.42
C MET A 403 -3.15 5.59 -9.83
N SER A 404 -4.13 6.04 -9.05
CA SER A 404 -4.96 7.20 -9.39
C SER A 404 -4.20 8.51 -9.17
N PRO A 405 -4.42 9.55 -10.00
CA PRO A 405 -3.85 10.86 -9.74
C PRO A 405 -4.41 11.45 -8.43
N VAL A 406 -3.59 12.22 -7.73
CA VAL A 406 -4.00 13.02 -6.57
C VAL A 406 -3.97 14.48 -6.98
N THR A 407 -5.07 15.19 -6.81
CA THR A 407 -5.10 16.65 -7.01
C THR A 407 -5.12 17.31 -5.65
N LEU A 408 -4.10 18.12 -5.36
CA LEU A 408 -4.00 18.86 -4.11
C LEU A 408 -4.52 20.28 -4.30
N ASP A 409 -5.31 20.73 -3.34
CA ASP A 409 -5.69 22.13 -3.21
C ASP A 409 -4.59 22.89 -2.44
N VAL A 410 -3.84 23.71 -3.16
CA VAL A 410 -2.66 24.43 -2.66
C VAL A 410 -2.92 25.92 -2.48
N GLN A 411 -4.19 26.36 -2.44
CA GLN A 411 -4.50 27.76 -2.17
C GLN A 411 -3.99 28.16 -0.78
N ARG A 412 -3.31 29.32 -0.72
CA ARG A 412 -2.79 29.90 0.53
C ARG A 412 -3.94 30.39 1.40
N GLU A 413 -4.94 31.02 0.80
CA GLU A 413 -6.17 31.48 1.43
C GLU A 413 -7.18 30.32 1.49
N GLY A 414 -7.10 29.55 2.57
CA GLY A 414 -7.99 28.41 2.77
C GLY A 414 -7.54 27.63 3.99
N SER A 415 -8.45 27.43 4.95
CA SER A 415 -8.19 26.50 6.04
C SER A 415 -7.90 25.12 5.45
N VAL A 416 -6.91 24.39 5.97
CA VAL A 416 -6.78 22.93 5.75
C VAL A 416 -8.18 22.34 5.81
N SER A 417 -8.57 21.50 4.85
CA SER A 417 -9.92 20.91 4.85
C SER A 417 -10.09 19.98 6.05
N THR A 418 -10.49 20.58 7.19
CA THR A 418 -10.77 19.93 8.47
C THR A 418 -12.13 19.25 8.48
N LYS A 419 -12.93 19.46 7.43
CA LYS A 419 -14.36 19.17 7.39
C LYS A 419 -14.71 17.81 6.77
N GLY A 420 -13.74 17.08 6.22
CA GLY A 420 -13.97 15.75 5.67
C GLY A 420 -13.79 14.65 6.72
N PRO A 421 -14.71 13.66 6.85
CA PRO A 421 -14.58 12.54 7.78
C PRO A 421 -13.39 11.60 7.46
N ARG A 422 -12.66 11.89 6.39
CA ARG A 422 -11.48 11.15 5.92
C ARG A 422 -10.19 11.97 5.98
N GLY A 423 -10.23 13.20 6.51
CA GLY A 423 -9.03 14.05 6.65
C GLY A 423 -8.16 13.62 7.83
N GLY A 424 -6.84 13.79 7.71
CA GLY A 424 -5.90 13.40 8.77
C GLY A 424 -6.19 14.09 10.11
N VAL A 425 -6.52 15.38 10.08
CA VAL A 425 -6.96 16.16 11.26
C VAL A 425 -8.16 15.51 11.96
N PHE A 426 -9.17 15.12 11.19
CA PHE A 426 -10.38 14.50 11.72
C PHE A 426 -10.06 13.17 12.39
N VAL A 427 -9.23 12.33 11.77
CA VAL A 427 -8.80 11.05 12.35
C VAL A 427 -8.02 11.27 13.65
N MET A 428 -7.04 12.18 13.65
CA MET A 428 -6.24 12.47 14.84
C MET A 428 -7.09 13.03 15.99
N TYR A 429 -8.04 13.93 15.69
CA TYR A 429 -8.98 14.44 16.68
C TYR A 429 -9.85 13.33 17.29
N ASN A 430 -10.39 12.42 16.47
CA ASN A 430 -11.19 11.30 16.97
C ASN A 430 -10.35 10.33 17.81
N CYS A 431 -9.10 10.05 17.42
CA CYS A 431 -8.18 9.26 18.24
C CYS A 431 -7.94 9.90 19.61
N ALA A 432 -7.63 11.21 19.64
CA ALA A 432 -7.43 11.94 20.89
C ALA A 432 -8.70 11.95 21.76
N ARG A 433 -9.87 12.19 21.15
CA ARG A 433 -11.16 12.20 21.85
C ARG A 433 -11.49 10.84 22.48
N LEU A 434 -11.29 9.75 21.73
CA LEU A 434 -11.50 8.40 22.25
C LEU A 434 -10.52 8.09 23.37
N HIS A 435 -9.24 8.45 23.23
CA HIS A 435 -8.26 8.29 24.29
C HIS A 435 -8.67 9.02 25.56
N THR A 436 -9.05 10.30 25.47
CA THR A 436 -9.54 11.07 26.63
C THR A 436 -10.78 10.45 27.27
N LEU A 437 -11.70 9.89 26.47
CA LEU A 437 -12.89 9.21 26.99
C LEU A 437 -12.51 7.97 27.82
N PHE A 438 -11.64 7.11 27.28
CA PHE A 438 -11.17 5.91 27.98
C PHE A 438 -10.37 6.25 29.23
N ASP A 439 -9.42 7.18 29.12
CA ASP A 439 -8.56 7.64 30.22
C ASP A 439 -9.37 8.33 31.34
N SER A 440 -10.41 9.10 30.99
CA SER A 440 -11.34 9.68 31.98
C SER A 440 -12.15 8.59 32.70
N TYR A 441 -12.61 7.59 31.97
CA TYR A 441 -13.35 6.47 32.55
C TYR A 441 -12.47 5.63 33.47
N GLU A 442 -11.26 5.26 33.03
CA GLU A 442 -10.27 4.50 33.82
C GLU A 442 -9.96 5.21 35.14
N ARG A 443 -9.66 6.53 35.11
CA ARG A 443 -9.49 7.32 36.34
C ARG A 443 -10.74 7.38 37.22
N GLY A 444 -11.92 7.36 36.61
CA GLY A 444 -13.18 7.32 37.34
C GLY A 444 -13.39 6.00 38.07
N VAL A 445 -13.01 4.88 37.45
CA VAL A 445 -12.98 3.55 38.07
C VAL A 445 -12.00 3.51 39.24
N GLU A 446 -10.76 4.00 39.04
CA GLU A 446 -9.75 4.09 40.11
C GLU A 446 -10.22 4.91 41.33
N LYS A 447 -11.06 5.93 41.08
CA LYS A 447 -11.66 6.79 42.12
C LYS A 447 -12.96 6.22 42.70
N GLY A 448 -13.43 5.06 42.23
CA GLY A 448 -14.69 4.45 42.66
C GLY A 448 -15.96 5.17 42.18
N LEU A 449 -15.85 6.07 41.19
CA LEU A 449 -16.98 6.80 40.61
C LEU A 449 -17.76 5.94 39.61
N TYR A 450 -17.09 4.99 38.96
CA TYR A 450 -17.66 4.06 38.00
C TYR A 450 -17.29 2.61 38.35
N PRO A 451 -18.16 1.63 38.06
CA PRO A 451 -17.79 0.23 38.13
C PRO A 451 -16.80 -0.13 37.03
N GLU A 452 -16.00 -1.18 37.23
CA GLU A 452 -15.17 -1.80 36.18
C GLU A 452 -16.02 -2.34 35.03
N ILE A 453 -15.47 -2.38 33.81
CA ILE A 453 -16.16 -2.94 32.65
C ILE A 453 -16.30 -4.46 32.83
N PRO A 454 -17.52 -5.01 32.83
CA PRO A 454 -17.74 -6.45 32.91
C PRO A 454 -17.07 -7.21 31.77
N GLU A 455 -16.82 -8.51 31.96
CA GLU A 455 -16.36 -9.36 30.87
C GLU A 455 -17.33 -9.34 29.69
N GLY A 456 -16.84 -9.54 28.46
CA GLY A 456 -17.67 -9.55 27.27
C GLY A 456 -18.85 -10.54 27.34
N SER A 457 -18.70 -11.66 28.06
CA SER A 457 -19.76 -12.64 28.29
C SER A 457 -20.95 -12.10 29.11
N GLN A 458 -20.72 -11.05 29.89
CA GLN A 458 -21.69 -10.42 30.82
C GLN A 458 -22.34 -9.18 30.22
N LEU A 459 -21.87 -8.70 29.06
CA LEU A 459 -22.41 -7.52 28.40
C LEU A 459 -23.65 -7.87 27.56
N ASP A 460 -24.71 -7.08 27.71
CA ASP A 460 -25.88 -7.16 26.84
C ASP A 460 -25.64 -6.41 25.52
N PHE A 461 -25.09 -7.10 24.52
CA PHE A 461 -24.91 -6.55 23.17
C PHE A 461 -26.23 -6.29 22.44
N SER A 462 -27.37 -6.74 22.96
CA SER A 462 -28.66 -6.37 22.39
C SER A 462 -28.91 -4.88 22.56
N ALA A 463 -28.32 -4.21 23.55
CA ALA A 463 -28.46 -2.77 23.76
C ALA A 463 -27.83 -1.91 22.65
N LEU A 464 -26.91 -2.44 21.85
CA LEU A 464 -26.25 -1.74 20.73
C LEU A 464 -27.16 -1.66 19.48
N LYS A 465 -28.35 -1.05 19.64
CA LYS A 465 -29.38 -0.93 18.58
C LYS A 465 -29.34 0.41 17.86
N GLU A 466 -28.69 1.41 18.46
CA GLU A 466 -28.63 2.76 17.90
C GLU A 466 -27.78 2.77 16.64
N GLU A 467 -28.44 2.79 15.49
CA GLU A 467 -27.82 3.19 14.24
C GLU A 467 -27.83 4.71 14.21
N VAL A 468 -26.66 5.34 14.17
CA VAL A 468 -26.56 6.79 13.97
C VAL A 468 -27.26 7.11 12.65
N GLY A 469 -28.49 7.61 12.73
CA GLY A 469 -29.23 8.12 11.59
C GLY A 469 -28.46 9.28 10.95
N PRO A 470 -28.73 9.61 9.68
CA PRO A 470 -28.16 10.81 9.09
C PRO A 470 -28.56 12.02 9.94
N GLN A 471 -27.58 12.74 10.49
CA GLN A 471 -27.77 14.14 10.84
C GLN A 471 -27.78 14.97 9.57
#